data_AF-A0A924QN35-F1
#
_entry.id   AF-A0A924QN35-F1
#
_cell.length_a   1.000
_cell.length_b   1.000
_cell.length_c   1.000
_cell.angle_alpha   90.00
_cell.angle_beta   90.00
_cell.angle_gamma   90.00
#
_symmetry.space_group_name_H-M   'P 1'
#
loop_
_entity.id
_entity.type
_entity.pdbx_description
1 polymer ?
#
loop_
_entity_poly.entity_id
_entity_poly.type
_entity_poly.pdbx_seq_one_letter_code
_entity_poly.pdbx_strand_id
1 'polypeptide(L)'
;MRKATWLLFLAVSIITNTSNAQKKAFTEADLLANKTPKNFYNTLPVVVKWIDDEHVILNQKIHPDSTAKNYVLDVKTGNLTLSTSTAMPAGRGFGRGGDNSVSSTGKSVYTKDNDLFLRKNGEEKRLTNDKAEEKNATFSPDSNYIGYTKNNNLYTYNFAAGKETQLTTDGSFTSLNGFASWVYYEEIFGRPTRYRAFWWSPDSKKLAYMHFNESMVPMFPIYNSDGQHGSLEETRYPKAGDKNPETKVGFVNPDGGATVWAAFNEKDDQYFGWP
;
A
#
# COMPACT_ATOMS: atom_id res chain seq x y z
N MET A 1 75.45 36.01 51.59
CA MET A 1 75.63 34.98 50.55
C MET A 1 75.17 33.62 51.07
N ARG A 2 73.94 33.19 50.76
CA ARG A 2 73.49 31.79 50.77
C ARG A 2 72.34 31.70 49.76
N LYS A 3 72.57 31.04 48.62
CA LYS A 3 71.51 30.65 47.68
C LYS A 3 71.26 29.16 47.89
N ALA A 4 70.06 28.81 48.29
CA ALA A 4 69.59 27.42 48.37
C ALA A 4 69.01 27.03 47.00
N THR A 5 69.57 25.99 46.41
CA THR A 5 69.12 25.39 45.15
C THR A 5 67.99 24.42 45.46
N TRP A 6 66.79 24.66 44.94
CA TRP A 6 65.70 23.67 44.95
C TRP A 6 65.56 23.08 43.55
N LEU A 7 65.85 21.78 43.44
CA LEU A 7 65.56 20.95 42.27
C LEU A 7 64.13 20.40 42.43
N LEU A 8 63.20 20.83 41.57
CA LEU A 8 61.91 20.17 41.41
C LEU A 8 62.04 19.10 40.32
N PHE A 9 61.93 17.83 40.70
CA PHE A 9 61.67 16.73 39.77
C PHE A 9 60.16 16.64 39.52
N LEU A 10 59.72 16.86 38.28
CA LEU A 10 58.35 16.60 37.85
C LEU A 10 58.32 15.25 37.12
N ALA A 11 57.79 14.21 37.77
CA ALA A 11 57.52 12.93 37.13
C ALA A 11 56.15 13.00 36.43
N VAL A 12 56.14 13.00 35.09
CA VAL A 12 54.90 12.89 34.29
C VAL A 12 54.68 11.41 33.98
N SER A 13 53.72 10.79 34.66
CA SER A 13 53.25 9.44 34.35
C SER A 13 52.23 9.50 33.20
N ILE A 14 52.62 9.08 32.00
CA ILE A 14 51.71 8.92 30.86
C ILE A 14 50.97 7.60 31.05
N ILE A 15 49.71 7.66 31.49
CA ILE A 15 48.80 6.51 31.48
C ILE A 15 48.23 6.39 30.06
N THR A 16 48.76 5.49 29.25
CA THR A 16 48.15 5.12 27.98
C THR A 16 46.94 4.22 28.26
N ASN A 17 45.75 4.80 28.32
CA ASN A 17 44.51 4.03 28.27
C ASN A 17 44.38 3.42 26.87
N THR A 18 44.71 2.14 26.73
CA THR A 18 44.34 1.36 25.55
C THR A 18 42.84 1.12 25.60
N SER A 19 42.07 1.96 24.90
CA SER A 19 40.65 1.71 24.69
C SER A 19 40.48 0.48 23.81
N ASN A 20 40.30 -0.69 24.42
CA ASN A 20 39.85 -1.87 23.70
C ASN A 20 38.41 -1.62 23.25
N ALA A 21 38.22 -1.40 21.95
CA ALA A 21 36.89 -1.39 21.34
C ALA A 21 36.28 -2.79 21.49
N GLN A 22 35.51 -2.99 22.55
CA GLN A 22 34.81 -4.25 22.79
C GLN A 22 33.77 -4.40 21.68
N LYS A 23 33.99 -5.34 20.76
CA LYS A 23 32.97 -5.74 19.79
C LYS A 23 31.84 -6.39 20.57
N LYS A 24 30.81 -5.61 20.94
CA LYS A 24 29.61 -6.13 21.58
C LYS A 24 28.98 -7.13 20.63
N ALA A 25 28.84 -8.38 21.08
CA ALA A 25 28.22 -9.42 20.27
C ALA A 25 26.75 -9.06 20.05
N PHE A 26 26.32 -9.09 18.79
CA PHE A 26 24.92 -8.94 18.41
C PHE A 26 24.18 -10.23 18.75
N THR A 27 23.09 -10.13 19.52
CA THR A 27 22.35 -11.30 20.02
C THR A 27 20.98 -11.43 19.35
N GLU A 28 20.37 -12.61 19.47
CA GLU A 28 18.97 -12.83 19.08
C GLU A 28 18.01 -11.89 19.83
N ALA A 29 18.26 -11.66 21.12
CA ALA A 29 17.48 -10.72 21.91
C ALA A 29 17.57 -9.28 21.37
N ASP A 30 18.75 -8.86 20.89
CA ASP A 30 18.90 -7.56 20.23
C ASP A 30 18.13 -7.51 18.90
N LEU A 31 18.16 -8.60 18.11
CA LEU A 31 17.40 -8.69 16.86
C LEU A 31 15.89 -8.61 17.09
N LEU A 32 15.36 -9.42 18.02
CA LEU A 32 13.93 -9.45 18.37
C LEU A 32 13.45 -8.13 18.96
N ALA A 33 14.32 -7.41 19.69
CA ALA A 33 14.04 -6.08 20.21
C ALA A 33 14.24 -4.96 19.17
N ASN A 34 14.54 -5.28 17.91
CA ASN A 34 14.89 -4.34 16.84
C ASN A 34 16.05 -3.39 17.20
N LYS A 35 16.95 -3.81 18.10
CA LYS A 35 18.18 -3.10 18.51
C LYS A 35 19.35 -3.49 17.62
N THR A 36 19.17 -3.26 16.32
CA THR A 36 20.16 -3.65 15.33
C THR A 36 21.37 -2.69 15.33
N PRO A 37 22.59 -3.19 15.07
CA PRO A 37 23.77 -2.34 14.88
C PRO A 37 23.55 -1.28 13.80
N LYS A 38 24.33 -0.19 13.85
CA LYS A 38 24.31 0.82 12.78
C LYS A 38 24.63 0.15 11.45
N ASN A 39 23.82 0.41 10.41
CA ASN A 39 23.94 -0.15 9.07
C ASN A 39 23.75 -1.68 8.98
N PHE A 40 23.05 -2.30 9.93
CA PHE A 40 22.78 -3.74 9.90
C PHE A 40 21.96 -4.18 8.68
N TYR A 41 21.03 -3.33 8.23
CA TYR A 41 20.37 -3.45 6.94
C TYR A 41 20.29 -2.07 6.27
N ASN A 42 20.31 -2.07 4.93
CA ASN A 42 20.07 -0.89 4.12
C ASN A 42 18.72 -1.03 3.43
N THR A 43 17.90 0.02 3.47
CA THR A 43 16.64 0.05 2.72
C THR A 43 16.93 0.16 1.24
N LEU A 44 16.35 -0.74 0.43
CA LEU A 44 16.42 -0.62 -1.02
C LEU A 44 15.73 0.66 -1.52
N PRO A 45 16.18 1.25 -2.63
CA PRO A 45 15.46 2.32 -3.30
C PRO A 45 14.04 1.87 -3.66
N VAL A 46 13.06 2.76 -3.47
CA VAL A 46 11.67 2.50 -3.80
C VAL A 46 11.30 3.30 -5.05
N VAL A 47 10.81 2.61 -6.09
CA VAL A 47 10.26 3.29 -7.27
C VAL A 47 9.00 4.06 -6.88
N VAL A 48 9.01 5.37 -7.12
CA VAL A 48 7.86 6.25 -6.91
C VAL A 48 6.95 6.22 -8.13
N LYS A 49 7.52 6.54 -9.30
CA LYS A 49 6.83 6.47 -10.60
C LYS A 49 7.84 6.57 -11.74
N TRP A 50 7.46 6.04 -12.90
CA TRP A 50 8.09 6.39 -14.16
C TRP A 50 7.65 7.79 -14.61
N ILE A 51 8.58 8.56 -15.17
CA ILE A 51 8.31 9.83 -15.82
C ILE A 51 8.08 9.58 -17.32
N ASP A 52 8.94 8.76 -17.90
CA ASP A 52 8.96 8.29 -19.28
C ASP A 52 9.75 6.97 -19.35
N ASP A 53 10.10 6.50 -20.55
CA ASP A 53 10.80 5.22 -20.75
C ASP A 53 12.26 5.23 -20.26
N GLU A 54 12.83 6.39 -19.95
CA GLU A 54 14.26 6.57 -19.61
C GLU A 54 14.47 7.11 -18.20
N HIS A 55 13.44 7.68 -17.58
CA HIS A 55 13.54 8.35 -16.30
C HIS A 55 12.54 7.82 -15.27
N VAL A 56 13.04 7.47 -14.09
CA VAL A 56 12.24 6.99 -12.96
C VAL A 56 12.53 7.81 -11.71
N ILE A 57 11.48 8.16 -10.96
CA ILE A 57 11.63 8.77 -9.63
C ILE A 57 11.82 7.63 -8.62
N LEU A 58 12.93 7.66 -7.88
CA LEU A 58 13.23 6.77 -6.77
C LEU A 58 13.19 7.53 -5.44
N ASN A 59 12.55 6.98 -4.42
CA ASN A 59 12.73 7.41 -3.05
C ASN A 59 13.83 6.55 -2.41
N GLN A 60 14.91 7.18 -1.97
CA GLN A 60 16.03 6.47 -1.35
C GLN A 60 16.82 7.34 -0.39
N LYS A 61 17.57 6.68 0.47
CA LYS A 61 18.63 7.27 1.29
C LYS A 61 19.95 7.17 0.51
N ILE A 62 20.69 8.27 0.37
CA ILE A 62 22.05 8.24 -0.21
C ILE A 62 23.07 7.71 0.82
N HIS A 63 22.83 7.98 2.10
CA HIS A 63 23.60 7.43 3.21
C HIS A 63 22.67 6.83 4.26
N PRO A 64 23.08 5.78 5.00
CA PRO A 64 22.22 5.13 5.99
C PRO A 64 21.66 6.09 7.07
N ASP A 65 22.42 7.14 7.39
CA ASP A 65 22.08 8.20 8.34
C ASP A 65 21.36 9.41 7.71
N SER A 66 21.21 9.44 6.39
CA SER A 66 20.43 10.46 5.71
C SER A 66 18.93 10.21 5.78
N THR A 67 18.14 11.28 5.61
CA THR A 67 16.70 11.17 5.36
C THR A 67 16.46 10.73 3.92
N ALA A 68 15.44 9.91 3.70
CA ALA A 68 15.06 9.49 2.37
C ALA A 68 14.54 10.69 1.57
N LYS A 69 14.96 10.81 0.31
CA LYS A 69 14.52 11.87 -0.62
C LYS A 69 14.17 11.25 -1.97
N ASN A 70 13.45 12.02 -2.78
CA ASN A 70 13.15 11.65 -4.16
C ASN A 70 14.28 12.06 -5.09
N TYR A 71 14.68 11.17 -5.97
CA TYR A 71 15.69 11.38 -7.00
C TYR A 71 15.16 10.91 -8.35
N VAL A 72 15.49 11.61 -9.42
CA VAL A 72 15.29 11.13 -10.79
C VAL A 72 16.53 10.34 -11.17
N LEU A 73 16.32 9.06 -11.49
CA LEU A 73 17.31 8.17 -12.09
C LEU A 73 17.10 8.16 -13.60
N ASP A 74 18.12 8.52 -14.35
CA ASP A 74 18.26 8.16 -15.77
C ASP A 74 18.72 6.70 -15.83
N VAL A 75 17.88 5.82 -16.39
CA VAL A 75 18.14 4.37 -16.38
C VAL A 75 19.23 3.95 -17.38
N LYS A 76 19.54 4.79 -18.38
CA LYS A 76 20.59 4.51 -19.36
C LYS A 76 21.95 4.88 -18.82
N THR A 77 22.07 6.02 -18.17
CA THR A 77 23.35 6.55 -17.67
C THR A 77 23.62 6.17 -16.22
N GLY A 78 22.59 5.84 -15.45
CA GLY A 78 22.67 5.63 -14.01
C GLY A 78 22.75 6.94 -13.21
N ASN A 79 22.62 8.10 -13.87
CA ASN A 79 22.73 9.40 -13.21
C ASN A 79 21.52 9.64 -12.30
N LEU A 80 21.81 10.02 -11.05
CA LEU A 80 20.81 10.38 -10.04
C LEU A 80 20.83 11.88 -9.77
N THR A 81 19.68 12.53 -9.92
CA THR A 81 19.50 13.96 -9.64
C THR A 81 18.37 14.17 -8.64
N LEU A 82 18.46 15.21 -7.80
CA LEU A 82 17.42 15.47 -6.80
C LEU A 82 16.10 15.85 -7.50
N SER A 83 15.01 15.17 -7.13
CA SER A 83 13.68 15.46 -7.66
C SER A 83 12.98 16.55 -6.86
N THR A 84 12.24 17.44 -7.54
CA THR A 84 11.33 18.40 -6.91
C THR A 84 9.97 17.79 -6.55
N SER A 85 9.72 16.56 -6.98
CA SER A 85 8.48 15.85 -6.70
C SER A 85 8.32 15.56 -5.21
N THR A 86 7.17 15.95 -4.64
CA THR A 86 6.73 15.55 -3.29
C THR A 86 5.91 14.26 -3.30
N ALA A 87 5.77 13.61 -4.46
CA ALA A 87 5.04 12.36 -4.58
C ALA A 87 5.68 11.28 -3.68
N MET A 88 4.84 10.64 -2.88
CA MET A 88 5.25 9.47 -2.11
C MET A 88 5.25 8.24 -3.02
N PRO A 89 6.11 7.24 -2.77
CA PRO A 89 5.99 5.98 -3.46
C PRO A 89 4.58 5.43 -3.37
N ALA A 90 4.00 5.01 -4.50
CA ALA A 90 2.80 4.19 -4.48
C ALA A 90 3.10 3.01 -3.57
N GLY A 91 2.31 2.80 -2.52
CA GLY A 91 2.68 1.96 -1.39
C GLY A 91 3.16 0.57 -1.82
N ARG A 92 4.48 0.38 -1.89
CA ARG A 92 5.11 -0.94 -1.85
C ARG A 92 5.04 -1.39 -0.39
N GLY A 93 3.86 -1.83 0.02
CA GLY A 93 3.60 -2.26 1.38
C GLY A 93 3.11 -3.69 1.39
N PHE A 94 4.05 -4.65 1.46
CA PHE A 94 3.83 -5.82 2.29
C PHE A 94 3.74 -5.32 3.74
N GLY A 95 2.62 -4.70 4.12
CA GLY A 95 2.41 -4.13 5.46
C GLY A 95 1.62 -2.82 5.49
N ARG A 96 0.48 -2.87 6.20
CA ARG A 96 -0.17 -1.83 7.00
C ARG A 96 0.06 -0.35 6.61
N GLY A 97 -0.36 0.04 5.42
CA GLY A 97 -0.86 1.41 5.19
C GLY A 97 -2.35 1.31 4.90
N GLY A 98 -3.21 2.16 5.44
CA GLY A 98 -4.64 2.16 5.11
C GLY A 98 -4.89 2.43 3.62
N ASP A 99 -6.14 2.31 3.17
CA ASP A 99 -6.65 2.60 1.81
C ASP A 99 -6.47 4.07 1.39
N ASN A 100 -5.22 4.52 1.40
CA ASN A 100 -4.84 5.90 1.22
C ASN A 100 -4.48 6.11 -0.25
N SER A 101 -5.39 6.70 -1.03
CA SER A 101 -5.10 7.15 -2.38
C SER A 101 -4.77 8.64 -2.37
N VAL A 102 -3.73 9.03 -3.12
CA VAL A 102 -3.35 10.43 -3.33
C VAL A 102 -3.70 10.83 -4.75
N SER A 103 -4.33 11.98 -4.91
CA SER A 103 -4.76 12.54 -6.19
C SER A 103 -3.63 13.34 -6.85
N SER A 104 -3.72 13.55 -8.17
CA SER A 104 -2.77 14.38 -8.93
C SER A 104 -2.70 15.84 -8.45
N THR A 105 -3.72 16.30 -7.74
CA THR A 105 -3.82 17.66 -7.17
C THR A 105 -3.38 17.76 -5.70
N GLY A 106 -2.73 16.72 -5.15
CA GLY A 106 -2.26 16.72 -3.76
C GLY A 106 -3.36 16.52 -2.71
N LYS A 107 -4.54 16.04 -3.11
CA LYS A 107 -5.59 15.59 -2.19
C LYS A 107 -5.30 14.15 -1.77
N SER A 108 -5.66 13.74 -0.57
CA SER A 108 -5.64 12.32 -0.17
C SER A 108 -7.03 11.89 0.29
N VAL A 109 -7.43 10.67 -0.07
CA VAL A 109 -8.62 10.00 0.49
C VAL A 109 -8.16 8.82 1.33
N TYR A 110 -8.83 8.57 2.46
CA TYR A 110 -8.60 7.43 3.33
C TYR A 110 -9.88 7.07 4.08
N THR A 111 -9.95 5.84 4.55
CA THR A 111 -11.04 5.37 5.41
C THR A 111 -10.73 5.65 6.88
N LYS A 112 -11.71 6.15 7.63
CA LYS A 112 -11.69 6.33 9.08
C LYS A 112 -13.11 6.15 9.60
N ASP A 113 -13.27 5.43 10.71
CA ASP A 113 -14.58 5.17 11.32
C ASP A 113 -15.63 4.61 10.32
N ASN A 114 -15.18 3.72 9.41
CA ASN A 114 -15.91 3.11 8.28
C ASN A 114 -16.16 3.99 7.05
N ASP A 115 -15.86 5.30 7.11
CA ASP A 115 -16.17 6.24 6.04
C ASP A 115 -14.97 6.81 5.32
N LEU A 116 -15.19 7.32 4.11
CA LEU A 116 -14.23 8.09 3.34
C LEU A 116 -14.07 9.52 3.89
N PHE A 117 -12.81 9.89 4.13
CA PHE A 117 -12.38 11.24 4.45
C PHE A 117 -11.44 11.76 3.38
N LEU A 118 -11.71 13.00 2.94
CA LEU A 118 -10.81 13.77 2.09
C LEU A 118 -9.93 14.65 2.98
N ARG A 119 -8.62 14.61 2.75
CA ARG A 119 -7.69 15.58 3.30
C ARG A 119 -7.04 16.43 2.21
N LYS A 120 -7.06 17.74 2.39
CA LYS A 120 -6.45 18.72 1.50
C LYS A 120 -5.89 19.87 2.35
N ASN A 121 -4.61 20.19 2.17
CA ASN A 121 -3.93 21.27 2.89
C ASN A 121 -4.06 21.19 4.43
N GLY A 122 -4.08 19.97 4.98
CA GLY A 122 -4.25 19.74 6.42
C GLY A 122 -5.71 19.75 6.92
N GLU A 123 -6.66 20.21 6.09
CA GLU A 123 -8.08 20.15 6.41
C GLU A 123 -8.66 18.79 6.04
N GLU A 124 -9.50 18.24 6.94
CA GLU A 124 -10.17 16.95 6.82
C GLU A 124 -11.67 17.17 6.62
N LYS A 125 -12.26 16.52 5.61
CA LYS A 125 -13.69 16.55 5.31
C LYS A 125 -14.21 15.12 5.13
N ARG A 126 -15.24 14.74 5.88
CA ARG A 126 -15.97 13.48 5.68
C ARG A 126 -16.80 13.54 4.39
N LEU A 127 -16.76 12.50 3.57
CA LEU A 127 -17.46 12.42 2.29
C LEU A 127 -18.72 11.54 2.36
N THR A 128 -18.67 10.46 3.13
CA THR A 128 -19.71 9.42 3.25
C THR A 128 -20.15 9.26 4.71
N ASN A 129 -21.25 8.56 4.94
CA ASN A 129 -21.80 8.34 6.28
C ASN A 129 -22.59 7.04 6.32
N ASP A 130 -21.88 5.94 6.48
CA ASP A 130 -22.37 4.58 6.34
C ASP A 130 -22.04 3.71 7.55
N LYS A 131 -22.82 2.64 7.73
CA LYS A 131 -22.55 1.65 8.79
C LYS A 131 -21.46 0.67 8.39
N ALA A 132 -21.36 0.35 7.10
CA ALA A 132 -20.43 -0.61 6.57
C ALA A 132 -19.11 0.07 6.22
N GLU A 133 -18.00 -0.63 6.44
CA GLU A 133 -16.67 -0.14 6.11
C GLU A 133 -16.49 0.02 4.59
N GLU A 134 -15.98 1.19 4.21
CA GLU A 134 -15.59 1.50 2.84
C GLU A 134 -14.12 1.18 2.60
N LYS A 135 -13.85 0.48 1.50
CA LYS A 135 -12.52 -0.05 1.18
C LYS A 135 -12.08 0.38 -0.21
N ASN A 136 -10.78 0.32 -0.43
CA ASN A 136 -10.14 0.47 -1.74
C ASN A 136 -10.35 1.83 -2.42
N ALA A 137 -10.55 2.89 -1.64
CA ALA A 137 -10.76 4.25 -2.15
C ALA A 137 -9.64 4.69 -3.11
N THR A 138 -10.01 4.99 -4.35
CA THR A 138 -9.08 5.33 -5.43
C THR A 138 -9.63 6.50 -6.26
N PHE A 139 -8.87 7.57 -6.40
CA PHE A 139 -9.25 8.71 -7.26
C PHE A 139 -9.32 8.32 -8.73
N SER A 140 -10.25 8.92 -9.47
CA SER A 140 -10.16 8.99 -10.93
C SER A 140 -8.93 9.82 -11.36
N PRO A 141 -8.36 9.61 -12.57
CA PRO A 141 -7.19 10.36 -13.04
C PRO A 141 -7.32 11.89 -12.96
N ASP A 142 -8.51 12.41 -13.31
CA ASP A 142 -8.87 13.83 -13.20
C ASP A 142 -9.23 14.30 -11.77
N SER A 143 -9.22 13.40 -10.78
CA SER A 143 -9.57 13.66 -9.38
C SER A 143 -10.99 14.19 -9.13
N ASN A 144 -11.91 14.00 -10.08
CA ASN A 144 -13.32 14.39 -9.95
C ASN A 144 -14.21 13.33 -9.30
N TYR A 145 -13.73 12.08 -9.25
CA TYR A 145 -14.40 10.98 -8.60
C TYR A 145 -13.48 10.22 -7.64
N ILE A 146 -14.08 9.49 -6.71
CA ILE A 146 -13.46 8.37 -6.01
C ILE A 146 -14.23 7.11 -6.36
N GLY A 147 -13.55 6.01 -6.68
CA GLY A 147 -14.11 4.67 -6.75
C GLY A 147 -13.72 3.90 -5.50
N TYR A 148 -14.60 3.06 -4.97
CA TYR A 148 -14.40 2.28 -3.74
C TYR A 148 -15.39 1.12 -3.68
N THR A 149 -15.17 0.22 -2.72
CA THR A 149 -16.05 -0.93 -2.48
C THR A 149 -16.64 -0.86 -1.08
N LYS A 150 -17.92 -1.21 -0.95
CA LYS A 150 -18.67 -1.27 0.32
C LYS A 150 -19.66 -2.44 0.23
N ASN A 151 -19.70 -3.33 1.22
CA ASN A 151 -20.56 -4.54 1.20
C ASN A 151 -20.47 -5.33 -0.14
N ASN A 152 -19.25 -5.58 -0.61
CA ASN A 152 -18.98 -6.32 -1.85
C ASN A 152 -19.62 -5.73 -3.12
N ASN A 153 -20.01 -4.47 -3.07
CA ASN A 153 -20.50 -3.69 -4.21
C ASN A 153 -19.52 -2.56 -4.55
N LEU A 154 -19.47 -2.18 -5.82
CA LEU A 154 -18.68 -1.07 -6.33
C LEU A 154 -19.49 0.23 -6.26
N TYR A 155 -18.85 1.30 -5.78
CA TYR A 155 -19.42 2.64 -5.61
C TYR A 155 -18.49 3.70 -6.19
N THR A 156 -19.08 4.86 -6.48
CA THR A 156 -18.36 6.09 -6.80
C THR A 156 -18.87 7.26 -5.98
N TYR A 157 -17.99 8.21 -5.67
CA TYR A 157 -18.33 9.52 -5.13
C TYR A 157 -17.93 10.60 -6.13
N ASN A 158 -18.89 11.41 -6.58
CA ASN A 158 -18.68 12.54 -7.47
C ASN A 158 -18.50 13.82 -6.66
N PHE A 159 -17.34 14.47 -6.75
CA PHE A 159 -17.05 15.69 -5.97
C PHE A 159 -17.85 16.92 -6.42
N ALA A 160 -18.12 17.04 -7.72
CA ALA A 160 -18.85 18.20 -8.25
C ALA A 160 -20.32 18.15 -7.83
N ALA A 161 -20.92 16.96 -7.87
CA ALA A 161 -22.30 16.74 -7.43
C ALA A 161 -22.43 16.55 -5.91
N GLY A 162 -21.32 16.24 -5.21
CA GLY A 162 -21.34 15.85 -3.80
C GLY A 162 -22.15 14.58 -3.56
N LYS A 163 -22.14 13.64 -4.51
CA LYS A 163 -23.08 12.51 -4.57
C LYS A 163 -22.36 11.17 -4.62
N GLU A 164 -22.79 10.23 -3.78
CA GLU A 164 -22.48 8.80 -3.89
C GLU A 164 -23.39 8.12 -4.93
N THR A 165 -22.84 7.22 -5.72
CA THR A 165 -23.57 6.36 -6.67
C THR A 165 -23.13 4.91 -6.49
N GLN A 166 -24.10 4.03 -6.23
CA GLN A 166 -23.90 2.58 -6.23
C GLN A 166 -23.89 2.07 -7.68
N LEU A 167 -22.82 1.38 -8.08
CA LEU A 167 -22.66 0.88 -9.45
C LEU A 167 -23.08 -0.59 -9.61
N THR A 168 -23.00 -1.37 -8.54
CA THR A 168 -23.45 -2.78 -8.52
C THR A 168 -24.34 -3.03 -7.31
N THR A 169 -25.24 -4.00 -7.40
CA THR A 169 -26.26 -4.25 -6.35
C THR A 169 -26.36 -5.69 -5.88
N ASP A 170 -25.63 -6.62 -6.49
CA ASP A 170 -25.67 -8.06 -6.22
C ASP A 170 -24.61 -8.53 -5.22
N GLY A 171 -23.82 -7.61 -4.67
CA GLY A 171 -22.79 -7.92 -3.68
C GLY A 171 -23.34 -8.70 -2.49
N SER A 172 -22.67 -9.80 -2.17
CA SER A 172 -23.03 -10.73 -1.08
C SER A 172 -21.78 -11.45 -0.58
N PHE A 173 -21.92 -12.37 0.37
CA PHE A 173 -20.77 -13.15 0.87
C PHE A 173 -20.03 -13.94 -0.23
N THR A 174 -20.68 -14.24 -1.35
CA THR A 174 -20.09 -14.99 -2.45
C THR A 174 -20.09 -14.23 -3.77
N SER A 175 -20.52 -12.97 -3.80
CA SER A 175 -20.53 -12.13 -5.00
C SER A 175 -19.78 -10.85 -4.71
N LEU A 176 -18.63 -10.68 -5.36
CA LEU A 176 -17.69 -9.60 -5.09
C LEU A 176 -17.54 -8.72 -6.34
N ASN A 177 -17.88 -7.44 -6.23
CA ASN A 177 -17.78 -6.48 -7.33
C ASN A 177 -16.67 -5.45 -7.06
N GLY A 178 -15.62 -5.46 -7.88
CA GLY A 178 -14.48 -4.56 -7.71
C GLY A 178 -13.62 -4.87 -6.48
N PHE A 179 -13.94 -5.93 -5.75
CA PHE A 179 -13.18 -6.48 -4.62
C PHE A 179 -12.71 -7.89 -5.00
N ALA A 180 -11.44 -8.19 -4.79
CA ALA A 180 -10.84 -9.46 -5.20
C ALA A 180 -11.28 -10.61 -4.28
N SER A 181 -11.42 -11.80 -4.86
CA SER A 181 -11.38 -13.05 -4.08
C SER A 181 -10.02 -13.24 -3.42
N TRP A 182 -9.94 -14.11 -2.40
CA TRP A 182 -8.67 -14.39 -1.71
C TRP A 182 -7.57 -14.85 -2.68
N VAL A 183 -7.88 -15.81 -3.55
CA VAL A 183 -6.89 -16.36 -4.51
C VAL A 183 -6.45 -15.33 -5.54
N TYR A 184 -7.34 -14.44 -6.00
CA TYR A 184 -6.95 -13.36 -6.90
C TYR A 184 -6.11 -12.30 -6.22
N TYR A 185 -6.45 -11.94 -4.98
CA TYR A 185 -5.66 -11.00 -4.20
C TYR A 185 -4.26 -11.54 -3.93
N GLU A 186 -4.13 -12.79 -3.51
CA GLU A 186 -2.83 -13.32 -3.08
C GLU A 186 -1.96 -13.83 -4.22
N GLU A 187 -2.54 -14.58 -5.15
CA GLU A 187 -1.76 -15.35 -6.13
C GLU A 187 -1.73 -14.68 -7.51
N ILE A 188 -2.73 -13.89 -7.88
CA ILE A 188 -2.86 -13.33 -9.25
C ILE A 188 -2.45 -11.85 -9.32
N PHE A 189 -3.10 -10.99 -8.53
CA PHE A 189 -2.77 -9.55 -8.46
C PHE A 189 -1.60 -9.27 -7.52
N GLY A 190 -1.42 -10.16 -6.54
CA GLY A 190 -0.59 -9.91 -5.39
C GLY A 190 -1.15 -8.85 -4.44
N ARG A 191 -0.49 -8.75 -3.28
CA ARG A 191 -0.88 -7.85 -2.19
C ARG A 191 -0.90 -6.33 -2.47
N PRO A 192 -0.21 -5.76 -3.49
CA PRO A 192 -0.21 -4.32 -3.70
C PRO A 192 -1.58 -3.69 -3.99
N THR A 193 -2.53 -4.46 -4.56
CA THR A 193 -3.88 -3.96 -4.85
C THR A 193 -4.75 -3.85 -3.61
N ARG A 194 -4.41 -4.54 -2.51
CA ARG A 194 -5.17 -4.60 -1.26
C ARG A 194 -6.64 -4.98 -1.48
N TYR A 195 -6.85 -6.04 -2.24
CA TYR A 195 -8.17 -6.50 -2.71
C TYR A 195 -8.86 -5.59 -3.73
N ARG A 196 -8.32 -4.42 -4.12
CA ARG A 196 -8.92 -3.65 -5.21
C ARG A 196 -8.89 -4.44 -6.52
N ALA A 197 -10.05 -4.64 -7.12
CA ALA A 197 -10.23 -5.29 -8.41
C ALA A 197 -11.04 -4.41 -9.40
N PHE A 198 -10.79 -3.10 -9.37
CA PHE A 198 -11.30 -2.13 -10.32
C PHE A 198 -10.22 -1.10 -10.70
N TRP A 199 -10.38 -0.50 -11.87
CA TRP A 199 -9.46 0.44 -12.48
C TRP A 199 -10.22 1.54 -13.23
N TRP A 200 -9.78 2.78 -13.06
CA TRP A 200 -10.30 3.91 -13.81
C TRP A 200 -9.75 3.92 -15.24
N SER A 201 -10.59 4.27 -16.22
CA SER A 201 -10.10 4.61 -17.55
C SER A 201 -9.22 5.86 -17.48
N PRO A 202 -8.19 6.00 -18.34
CA PRO A 202 -7.29 7.16 -18.33
C PRO A 202 -8.01 8.51 -18.50
N ASP A 203 -9.17 8.51 -19.15
CA ASP A 203 -10.01 9.70 -19.37
C ASP A 203 -11.07 9.91 -18.28
N SER A 204 -11.04 9.13 -17.20
CA SER A 204 -12.00 9.14 -16.07
C SER A 204 -13.46 8.80 -16.41
N LYS A 205 -13.78 8.43 -17.66
CA LYS A 205 -15.18 8.22 -18.08
C LYS A 205 -15.76 6.87 -17.71
N LYS A 206 -14.93 5.89 -17.35
CA LYS A 206 -15.35 4.52 -17.04
C LYS A 206 -14.53 3.92 -15.91
N LEU A 207 -15.12 2.94 -15.25
CA LEU A 207 -14.39 1.95 -14.48
C LEU A 207 -14.46 0.61 -15.20
N ALA A 208 -13.31 -0.05 -15.33
CA ALA A 208 -13.26 -1.49 -15.52
C ALA A 208 -13.24 -2.14 -14.13
N TYR A 209 -14.00 -3.20 -13.92
CA TYR A 209 -14.00 -3.93 -12.66
C TYR A 209 -14.15 -5.43 -12.91
N MET A 210 -13.66 -6.21 -11.95
CA MET A 210 -13.88 -7.64 -11.94
C MET A 210 -14.99 -8.00 -10.98
N HIS A 211 -15.82 -8.94 -11.42
CA HIS A 211 -16.82 -9.60 -10.61
C HIS A 211 -16.36 -11.02 -10.33
N PHE A 212 -16.38 -11.43 -9.06
CA PHE A 212 -16.07 -12.79 -8.63
C PHE A 212 -17.30 -13.44 -8.01
N ASN A 213 -17.67 -14.61 -8.50
CA ASN A 213 -18.65 -15.49 -7.89
C ASN A 213 -17.92 -16.66 -7.20
N GLU A 214 -17.95 -16.66 -5.88
CA GLU A 214 -17.31 -17.63 -4.99
C GLU A 214 -18.28 -18.70 -4.46
N SER A 215 -19.50 -18.81 -5.01
CA SER A 215 -20.53 -19.71 -4.47
C SER A 215 -20.12 -21.18 -4.49
N MET A 216 -19.24 -21.55 -5.42
CA MET A 216 -18.71 -22.92 -5.58
C MET A 216 -17.33 -23.12 -4.94
N VAL A 217 -16.76 -22.07 -4.33
CA VAL A 217 -15.46 -22.15 -3.67
C VAL A 217 -15.66 -22.66 -2.23
N PRO A 218 -14.93 -23.70 -1.80
CA PRO A 218 -15.02 -24.18 -0.42
C PRO A 218 -14.73 -23.09 0.61
N MET A 219 -15.49 -23.08 1.70
CA MET A 219 -15.21 -22.21 2.85
C MET A 219 -14.14 -22.87 3.73
N PHE A 220 -13.11 -22.12 4.07
CA PHE A 220 -12.07 -22.48 5.01
C PHE A 220 -12.15 -21.57 6.25
N PRO A 221 -12.35 -22.15 7.45
CA PRO A 221 -12.44 -21.38 8.68
C PRO A 221 -11.05 -21.04 9.24
N ILE A 222 -10.85 -19.79 9.64
CA ILE A 222 -9.65 -19.32 10.35
C ILE A 222 -10.07 -18.89 11.76
N TYR A 223 -9.49 -19.53 12.77
CA TYR A 223 -9.78 -19.18 14.16
C TYR A 223 -8.88 -18.02 14.63
N ASN A 224 -9.51 -16.93 15.07
CA ASN A 224 -8.83 -15.84 15.74
C ASN A 224 -9.04 -15.95 17.25
N SER A 225 -7.95 -16.00 18.02
CA SER A 225 -7.98 -16.11 19.48
C SER A 225 -8.21 -14.78 20.22
N ASP A 226 -8.33 -13.65 19.52
CA ASP A 226 -8.51 -12.34 20.13
C ASP A 226 -9.84 -12.21 20.88
N GLY A 227 -9.80 -11.56 22.04
CA GLY A 227 -10.97 -11.39 22.92
C GLY A 227 -11.26 -12.62 23.80
N GLN A 228 -12.35 -12.57 24.56
CA GLN A 228 -12.67 -13.61 25.55
C GLN A 228 -13.09 -14.95 24.92
N HIS A 229 -13.70 -14.91 23.73
CA HIS A 229 -14.28 -16.07 23.07
C HIS A 229 -13.64 -16.37 21.70
N GLY A 230 -12.69 -15.56 21.26
CA GLY A 230 -12.20 -15.60 19.89
C GLY A 230 -13.27 -15.20 18.87
N SER A 231 -12.94 -15.38 17.60
CA SER A 231 -13.86 -15.24 16.47
C SER A 231 -13.46 -16.18 15.33
N LEU A 232 -14.39 -16.44 14.41
CA LEU A 232 -14.15 -17.21 13.21
C LEU A 232 -14.15 -16.28 12.00
N GLU A 233 -13.05 -16.25 11.27
CA GLU A 233 -12.97 -15.63 9.95
C GLU A 233 -13.27 -16.70 8.89
N GLU A 234 -14.34 -16.49 8.12
CA GLU A 234 -14.73 -17.38 7.04
C GLU A 234 -14.07 -16.92 5.73
N THR A 235 -13.17 -17.73 5.19
CA THR A 235 -12.45 -17.40 3.94
C THR A 235 -12.81 -18.40 2.84
N ARG A 236 -13.22 -17.93 1.66
CA ARG A 236 -13.36 -18.79 0.48
C ARG A 236 -11.96 -19.12 -0.07
N TYR A 237 -11.55 -20.38 0.05
CA TYR A 237 -10.19 -20.82 -0.23
C TYR A 237 -10.20 -22.09 -1.09
N PRO A 238 -9.93 -21.99 -2.41
CA PRO A 238 -9.81 -23.16 -3.27
C PRO A 238 -8.45 -23.83 -3.04
N LYS A 239 -8.44 -25.12 -2.71
CA LYS A 239 -7.21 -25.93 -2.75
C LYS A 239 -7.00 -26.48 -4.15
N ALA A 240 -5.83 -27.10 -4.36
CA ALA A 240 -5.52 -27.78 -5.61
C ALA A 240 -6.64 -28.77 -6.00
N GLY A 241 -7.22 -28.57 -7.17
CA GLY A 241 -8.33 -29.38 -7.71
C GLY A 241 -9.73 -28.88 -7.36
N ASP A 242 -9.89 -27.94 -6.42
CA ASP A 242 -11.17 -27.30 -6.14
C ASP A 242 -11.54 -26.30 -7.24
N LYS A 243 -12.84 -25.95 -7.31
CA LYS A 243 -13.29 -24.88 -8.20
C LYS A 243 -12.76 -23.53 -7.73
N ASN A 244 -12.20 -22.77 -8.67
CA ASN A 244 -11.87 -21.35 -8.48
C ASN A 244 -13.11 -20.45 -8.62
N PRO A 245 -13.03 -19.19 -8.18
CA PRO A 245 -14.10 -18.20 -8.40
C PRO A 245 -14.40 -18.02 -9.89
N GLU A 246 -15.67 -18.04 -10.26
CA GLU A 246 -16.09 -17.63 -11.60
C GLU A 246 -15.88 -16.13 -11.74
N THR A 247 -15.29 -15.69 -12.86
CA THR A 247 -14.80 -14.31 -13.00
C THR A 247 -15.40 -13.64 -14.24
N LYS A 248 -15.87 -12.40 -14.08
CA LYS A 248 -16.32 -11.53 -15.18
C LYS A 248 -15.58 -10.20 -15.17
N VAL A 249 -15.39 -9.60 -16.35
CA VAL A 249 -14.84 -8.23 -16.48
C VAL A 249 -15.92 -7.31 -17.02
N GLY A 250 -16.28 -6.29 -16.24
CA GLY A 250 -17.33 -5.33 -16.55
C GLY A 250 -16.80 -3.91 -16.72
N PHE A 251 -17.47 -3.13 -17.56
CA PHE A 251 -17.19 -1.71 -17.78
C PHE A 251 -18.45 -0.90 -17.47
N VAL A 252 -18.33 0.12 -16.61
CA VAL A 252 -19.46 0.93 -16.15
C VAL A 252 -19.09 2.41 -16.11
N ASN A 253 -20.06 3.30 -16.35
CA ASN A 253 -19.83 4.74 -16.20
C ASN A 253 -19.87 5.11 -14.71
N PRO A 254 -19.10 6.11 -14.26
CA PRO A 254 -19.01 6.46 -12.85
C PRO A 254 -20.30 7.06 -12.29
N ASP A 255 -21.21 7.55 -13.12
CA ASP A 255 -22.52 8.04 -12.68
C ASP A 255 -23.62 6.95 -12.77
N GLY A 256 -23.22 5.69 -12.97
CA GLY A 256 -24.10 4.52 -13.07
C GLY A 256 -24.47 4.12 -14.49
N GLY A 257 -25.53 3.33 -14.61
CA GLY A 257 -25.98 2.74 -15.88
C GLY A 257 -25.63 1.26 -15.99
N ALA A 258 -25.97 0.65 -17.12
CA ALA A 258 -25.74 -0.77 -17.35
C ALA A 258 -24.25 -1.09 -17.49
N THR A 259 -23.80 -2.13 -16.80
CA THR A 259 -22.49 -2.73 -17.04
C THR A 259 -22.46 -3.36 -18.43
N VAL A 260 -21.43 -3.00 -19.20
CA VAL A 260 -21.06 -3.73 -20.42
C VAL A 260 -20.04 -4.79 -20.04
N TRP A 261 -20.36 -6.06 -20.29
CA TRP A 261 -19.46 -7.17 -19.98
C TRP A 261 -18.53 -7.47 -21.14
N ALA A 262 -17.28 -7.82 -20.83
CA ALA A 262 -16.35 -8.35 -21.81
C ALA A 262 -16.88 -9.65 -22.41
N ALA A 263 -16.79 -9.79 -23.73
CA ALA A 263 -17.31 -10.95 -24.46
C ALA A 263 -16.28 -12.08 -24.52
N PHE A 264 -16.19 -12.85 -23.44
CA PHE A 264 -15.45 -14.12 -23.43
C PHE A 264 -16.38 -15.27 -23.04
N ASN A 265 -15.98 -16.50 -23.36
CA ASN A 265 -16.79 -17.68 -23.11
C ASN A 265 -16.65 -18.11 -21.64
N GLU A 266 -17.68 -17.89 -20.82
CA GLU A 266 -17.68 -18.16 -19.37
C GLU A 266 -17.40 -19.62 -18.98
N LYS A 267 -17.47 -20.57 -19.93
CA LYS A 267 -17.19 -21.99 -19.68
C LYS A 267 -15.70 -22.34 -19.74
N ASP A 268 -14.87 -21.46 -20.28
CA ASP A 268 -13.44 -21.70 -20.38
C ASP A 268 -12.79 -21.43 -19.01
N ASP A 269 -11.87 -22.31 -18.61
CA ASP A 269 -11.04 -22.12 -17.41
C ASP A 269 -10.02 -21.02 -17.72
N GLN A 270 -10.32 -19.81 -17.25
CA GLN A 270 -9.58 -18.61 -17.63
C GLN A 270 -9.34 -17.71 -16.42
N TYR A 271 -8.14 -17.14 -16.38
CA TYR A 271 -7.67 -16.26 -15.33
C TYR A 271 -7.31 -14.93 -15.96
N PHE A 272 -7.83 -13.86 -15.38
CA PHE A 272 -7.50 -12.51 -15.83
C PHE A 272 -6.46 -11.93 -14.87
N GLY A 273 -5.23 -11.80 -15.37
CA GLY A 273 -4.20 -11.04 -14.68
C GLY A 273 -4.47 -9.53 -14.72
N TRP A 274 -3.51 -8.77 -14.20
CA TRP A 274 -3.52 -7.31 -14.25
C TRP A 274 -3.73 -6.79 -15.70
N PRO A 275 -4.54 -5.74 -15.93
CA PRO A 275 -4.24 -4.79 -17.01
C PRO A 275 -3.02 -3.93 -16.65
#